data_AF-A0A7Z0MNN5-F1
#
_entry.id   AF-A0A7Z0MNN5-F1
#
_cell.length_a   1.000
_cell.length_b   1.000
_cell.length_c   1.000
_cell.angle_alpha   90.00
_cell.angle_beta   90.00
_cell.angle_gamma   90.00
#
_symmetry.space_group_name_H-M   'P 1'
#
loop_
_entity.id
_entity.type
_entity.pdbx_description
1 polymer ?
#
loop_
_entity_poly.entity_id
_entity_poly.type
_entity_poly.pdbx_seq_one_letter_code
_entity_poly.pdbx_strand_id
1 'polypeptide(L)'
;MTQQLANTRVRLEFDQQKKDKYKRHLAHLFTEQGLHLNLELVRLGYASTSIYPPNVKYVTALLAAEQAAEAGDLGIWQYTEYTPKLTSELNGANKQGAGSV
;
A
#
# COMPACT_ATOMS: atom_id res chain seq x y z
N MET A 1 -2.44 -14.40 6.80
CA MET A 1 -3.29 -13.90 5.69
C MET A 1 -3.15 -14.74 4.41
N THR A 2 -1.95 -15.21 4.04
CA THR A 2 -1.72 -16.09 2.88
C THR A 2 -2.56 -17.39 2.89
N GLN A 3 -2.77 -18.01 4.05
CA GLN A 3 -3.61 -19.20 4.19
C GLN A 3 -5.10 -18.94 3.90
N GLN A 4 -5.58 -17.70 4.06
CA GLN A 4 -6.98 -17.32 3.82
C GLN A 4 -7.28 -17.05 2.34
N LEU A 5 -6.25 -16.92 1.49
CA LEU A 5 -6.41 -16.67 0.04
C LEU A 5 -6.10 -17.89 -0.82
N ALA A 6 -5.52 -18.95 -0.25
CA ALA A 6 -5.27 -20.18 -0.97
C ALA A 6 -6.60 -20.78 -1.48
N ASN A 7 -6.68 -21.05 -2.79
CA ASN A 7 -7.88 -21.57 -3.47
C ASN A 7 -9.16 -20.74 -3.32
N THR A 8 -9.05 -19.46 -2.96
CA THR A 8 -10.22 -18.58 -2.82
C THR A 8 -10.41 -17.76 -4.09
N ARG A 9 -11.65 -17.61 -4.55
CA ARG A 9 -11.97 -16.71 -5.64
C ARG A 9 -11.97 -15.27 -5.14
N VAL A 10 -11.32 -14.40 -5.90
CA VAL A 10 -11.30 -12.96 -5.64
C VAL A 10 -11.74 -12.21 -6.87
N ARG A 11 -12.41 -11.09 -6.66
CA ARG A 11 -12.78 -10.15 -7.72
C ARG A 11 -11.69 -9.09 -7.84
N LEU A 12 -11.20 -8.93 -9.06
CA LEU A 12 -10.33 -7.81 -9.44
C LEU A 12 -11.20 -6.61 -9.78
N GLU A 13 -11.00 -5.51 -9.09
CA GLU A 13 -11.59 -4.23 -9.45
C GLU A 13 -10.51 -3.28 -9.97
N PHE A 14 -10.69 -2.84 -11.22
CA PHE A 14 -9.78 -1.92 -11.88
C PHE A 14 -10.30 -0.48 -11.78
N ASP A 15 -9.37 0.46 -11.91
CA ASP A 15 -9.67 1.89 -12.08
C ASP A 15 -9.47 2.29 -13.56
N GLN A 16 -9.28 3.58 -13.84
CA GLN A 16 -9.11 4.16 -15.19
C GLN A 16 -8.03 3.45 -16.01
N GLN A 17 -6.86 3.19 -15.42
CA GLN A 17 -5.77 2.45 -16.06
C GLN A 17 -5.64 1.05 -15.47
N LYS A 18 -5.86 0.03 -16.31
CA LYS A 18 -5.78 -1.38 -15.89
C LYS A 18 -4.35 -1.89 -15.74
N LYS A 19 -3.40 -1.30 -16.46
CA LYS A 19 -2.01 -1.75 -16.50
C LYS A 19 -1.06 -0.57 -16.39
N ASP A 20 0.08 -0.79 -15.76
CA ASP A 20 1.19 0.16 -15.74
C ASP A 20 2.09 0.04 -16.99
N LYS A 21 3.14 0.88 -17.06
CA LYS A 21 4.15 0.86 -18.13
C LYS A 21 4.92 -0.46 -18.25
N TYR A 22 4.93 -1.26 -17.18
CA TYR A 22 5.55 -2.59 -17.13
C TYR A 22 4.54 -3.71 -17.43
N LYS A 23 3.32 -3.37 -17.88
CA LYS A 23 2.23 -4.28 -18.21
C LYS A 23 1.69 -5.08 -17.00
N ARG A 24 1.97 -4.65 -15.77
CA ARG A 24 1.41 -5.24 -14.55
C ARG A 24 -0.02 -4.76 -14.35
N HIS A 25 -0.90 -5.63 -13.90
CA HIS A 25 -2.29 -5.26 -13.60
C HIS A 25 -2.37 -4.40 -12.33
N LEU A 26 -3.06 -3.27 -12.41
CA LEU A 26 -3.36 -2.38 -11.28
C LEU A 26 -4.81 -2.61 -10.86
N ALA A 27 -5.01 -3.42 -9.82
CA ALA A 27 -6.33 -3.79 -9.35
C ALA A 27 -6.41 -3.85 -7.83
N HIS A 28 -7.59 -3.57 -7.31
CA HIS A 28 -7.98 -3.85 -5.94
C HIS A 28 -8.61 -5.23 -5.86
N LEU A 29 -8.27 -5.98 -4.81
CA LEU A 29 -8.77 -7.33 -4.60
C LEU A 29 -9.92 -7.31 -3.61
N PHE A 30 -11.02 -7.98 -3.98
CA PHE A 30 -12.17 -8.18 -3.11
C PHE A 30 -12.46 -9.67 -2.95
N THR A 31 -12.73 -10.12 -1.72
CA THR A 31 -13.25 -11.48 -1.49
C THR A 31 -14.71 -11.58 -1.95
N GLU A 32 -15.25 -12.80 -2.07
CA GLU A 32 -16.66 -13.02 -2.39
C GLU A 32 -17.60 -12.38 -1.35
N GLN A 33 -17.15 -12.26 -0.10
CA GLN A 33 -17.88 -11.60 0.99
C GLN A 33 -17.75 -10.07 0.96
N GLY A 34 -17.01 -9.51 -0.01
CA GLY A 34 -16.85 -8.07 -0.19
C GLY A 34 -15.71 -7.43 0.61
N LEU A 35 -14.85 -8.22 1.26
CA LEU A 35 -13.70 -7.68 1.99
C LEU A 35 -12.67 -7.09 1.01
N HIS A 36 -12.31 -5.82 1.21
CA HIS A 36 -11.28 -5.13 0.42
C HIS A 36 -9.89 -5.47 0.95
N LEU A 37 -9.21 -6.42 0.30
CA LEU A 37 -7.95 -6.98 0.81
C LEU A 37 -6.82 -5.95 0.86
N ASN A 38 -6.70 -5.06 -0.14
CA ASN A 38 -5.66 -4.02 -0.14
C ASN A 38 -5.82 -3.09 1.07
N LEU A 39 -7.06 -2.67 1.36
CA LEU A 39 -7.35 -1.83 2.51
C LEU A 39 -7.06 -2.55 3.82
N GLU A 40 -7.43 -3.82 3.92
CA GLU A 40 -7.19 -4.62 5.14
C GLU A 40 -5.69 -4.82 5.40
N LEU A 41 -4.89 -5.03 4.35
CA LEU A 41 -3.43 -5.12 4.47
C LEU A 41 -2.83 -3.83 5.03
N VAL A 42 -3.27 -2.68 4.52
CA VAL A 42 -2.79 -1.37 4.99
C VAL A 42 -3.26 -1.11 6.43
N ARG A 43 -4.53 -1.39 6.73
CA ARG A 43 -5.12 -1.21 8.06
C ARG A 43 -4.40 -2.02 9.15
N LEU A 44 -3.90 -3.21 8.80
CA LEU A 44 -3.14 -4.06 9.70
C LEU A 44 -1.64 -3.73 9.76
N GLY A 45 -1.19 -2.71 9.01
CA GLY A 45 0.22 -2.33 8.94
C GLY A 45 1.09 -3.31 8.15
N TYR A 46 0.52 -4.15 7.29
CA TYR A 46 1.27 -5.09 6.46
C TYR A 46 1.70 -4.53 5.11
N ALA A 47 1.22 -3.33 4.75
CA ALA A 47 1.56 -2.64 3.51
C ALA A 47 1.45 -1.13 3.68
N SER A 48 2.21 -0.37 2.88
CA SER A 48 2.11 1.09 2.75
C SER A 48 1.41 1.48 1.43
N THR A 49 0.85 2.69 1.37
CA THR A 49 0.11 3.16 0.19
C THR A 49 1.06 3.76 -0.84
N SER A 50 0.97 3.32 -2.10
CA SER A 50 1.62 3.98 -3.24
C SER A 50 0.57 4.46 -4.25
N ILE A 51 0.62 5.75 -4.57
CA ILE A 51 -0.40 6.42 -5.38
C ILE A 51 0.16 6.68 -6.79
N TYR A 52 -0.52 6.15 -7.81
CA TYR A 52 -0.15 6.31 -9.22
C TYR A 52 -1.35 6.87 -10.00
N PRO A 53 -1.39 8.20 -10.26
CA PRO A 53 -2.43 8.80 -11.09
C PRO A 53 -2.49 8.16 -12.49
N PRO A 54 -3.67 8.04 -13.11
CA PRO A 54 -4.97 8.59 -12.67
C PRO A 54 -5.76 7.66 -11.72
N ASN A 55 -5.17 6.55 -11.26
CA ASN A 55 -5.87 5.57 -10.42
C ASN A 55 -5.92 6.05 -8.97
N VAL A 56 -7.02 6.70 -8.58
CA VAL A 56 -7.16 7.35 -7.27
C VAL A 56 -8.42 6.94 -6.51
N LYS A 57 -9.19 5.96 -7.01
CA LYS A 57 -10.51 5.57 -6.47
C LYS A 57 -10.56 5.35 -4.95
N TYR A 58 -9.54 4.71 -4.38
CA TYR A 58 -9.51 4.35 -2.95
C TYR A 58 -8.42 5.06 -2.15
N VAL A 59 -7.75 6.07 -2.73
CA VAL A 59 -6.60 6.72 -2.11
C VAL A 59 -6.94 7.28 -0.73
N THR A 60 -8.07 7.97 -0.59
CA THR A 60 -8.49 8.54 0.70
C THR A 60 -8.65 7.48 1.79
N ALA A 61 -9.27 6.34 1.48
CA ALA A 61 -9.49 5.27 2.44
C ALA A 61 -8.18 4.57 2.82
N LEU A 62 -7.28 4.35 1.85
CA LEU A 62 -5.98 3.74 2.07
C LEU A 62 -5.08 4.63 2.93
N LEU A 63 -5.01 5.93 2.63
CA LEU A 63 -4.23 6.88 3.42
C LEU A 63 -4.74 6.97 4.88
N ALA A 64 -6.06 6.98 5.08
CA ALA A 64 -6.63 6.99 6.43
C ALA A 64 -6.30 5.69 7.20
N ALA A 65 -6.34 4.54 6.53
CA ALA A 65 -5.97 3.26 7.14
C ALA A 65 -4.47 3.18 7.47
N GLU A 66 -3.62 3.74 6.61
CA GLU A 66 -2.18 3.81 6.83
C GLU A 66 -1.85 4.68 8.04
N GLN A 67 -2.42 5.88 8.12
CA GLN A 67 -2.26 6.78 9.27
C GLN A 67 -2.70 6.13 10.59
N ALA A 68 -3.80 5.36 10.56
CA ALA A 68 -4.25 4.62 11.74
C ALA A 68 -3.29 3.48 12.13
N ALA A 69 -2.70 2.80 11.15
CA ALA A 69 -1.73 1.74 11.39
C ALA A 69 -0.39 2.28 11.90
N GLU A 70 0.06 3.43 11.38
CA GLU A 70 1.22 4.19 11.87
C GLU A 70 1.01 4.63 13.32
N ALA A 71 -0.10 5.32 13.61
CA ALA A 71 -0.40 5.80 14.96
C ALA A 71 -0.61 4.68 15.98
N GLY A 72 -0.96 3.48 15.52
CA GLY A 72 -1.13 2.29 16.35
C GLY A 72 0.12 1.40 16.46
N ASP A 73 1.26 1.82 15.90
CA ASP A 73 2.49 1.01 15.83
C ASP A 73 2.20 -0.43 15.34
N LEU A 74 1.49 -0.57 14.21
CA LEU A 74 1.10 -1.88 13.68
C LEU A 74 2.08 -2.36 12.60
N GLY A 75 2.39 -3.65 12.59
CA GLY A 75 3.10 -4.31 11.49
C GLY A 75 4.45 -3.65 11.17
N ILE A 76 4.63 -3.17 9.93
CA ILE A 76 5.89 -2.55 9.49
C ILE A 76 6.22 -1.26 10.26
N TRP A 77 5.22 -0.60 10.84
CA TRP A 77 5.40 0.67 11.53
C TRP A 77 6.10 0.53 12.89
N GLN A 78 6.23 -0.69 13.42
CA GLN A 78 7.00 -0.97 14.63
C GLN A 78 8.52 -0.86 14.42
N TYR A 79 8.99 -0.91 13.17
CA TYR A 79 10.41 -0.88 12.86
C TYR A 79 10.88 0.55 12.64
N THR A 80 11.97 0.94 13.29
CA THR A 80 12.56 2.29 13.20
C THR A 80 12.93 2.71 11.78
N GLU A 81 13.20 1.75 10.89
CA GLU A 81 13.48 2.00 9.48
C GLU A 81 12.31 2.63 8.72
N TYR A 82 11.07 2.39 9.18
CA TYR A 82 9.84 2.89 8.59
C TYR A 82 9.29 4.13 9.30
N THR A 83 9.96 4.62 10.35
CA THR A 83 9.56 5.84 11.05
C THR A 83 9.67 7.04 10.10
N PRO A 84 8.61 7.88 9.99
CA PRO A 84 8.67 9.11 9.22
C PRO A 84 9.83 9.98 9.70
N LYS A 85 10.74 10.32 8.79
CA LYS A 85 11.82 11.26 9.08
C LYS A 85 11.36 12.66 8.71
N LEU A 86 11.52 13.60 9.63
CA LEU A 86 11.22 14.99 9.33
C LEU A 86 12.18 15.49 8.27
N THR A 87 11.69 16.33 7.36
CA THR A 87 12.52 16.89 6.28
C THR A 87 13.73 17.66 6.83
N SER A 88 13.63 18.21 8.06
CA SER A 88 14.72 18.85 8.79
C SER A 88 15.82 17.90 9.24
N GLU A 89 15.52 16.61 9.40
CA GLU A 89 16.48 15.57 9.81
C GLU A 89 17.20 14.97 8.58
N LEU A 90 16.66 15.20 7.39
CA LEU A 90 17.28 14.84 6.11
C LEU A 90 18.33 15.90 5.72
N ASN A 91 19.41 16.02 6.50
CA ASN A 91 20.61 16.71 6.02
C ASN A 91 21.10 16.02 4.73
N GLY A 92 21.48 16.81 3.71
CA GLY A 92 21.70 16.41 2.31
C GLY A 92 22.83 15.39 2.01
N ALA A 93 23.19 14.54 2.97
CA ALA A 93 24.23 13.54 2.89
C ALA A 93 23.74 12.11 2.60
N ASN A 94 22.45 11.87 2.33
CA ASN A 94 21.93 10.54 1.99
C ASN A 94 21.30 10.50 0.59
N LYS A 95 22.15 10.68 -0.43
CA LYS A 95 21.86 10.26 -1.81
C LYS A 95 22.40 8.85 -2.06
N GLN A 96 21.91 7.85 -1.34
CA GLN A 96 22.04 6.45 -1.79
C GLN A 96 20.75 5.71 -1.45
N GLY A 97 19.92 5.49 -2.48
CA GLY A 97 18.64 4.81 -2.33
C GLY A 97 17.57 5.26 -3.32
N ALA A 98 17.89 5.40 -4.61
CA ALA A 98 16.90 5.45 -5.67
C ALA A 98 17.53 4.89 -6.94
N GLY A 99 16.86 3.92 -7.56
CA GLY A 99 17.44 3.07 -8.59
C GLY A 99 18.04 3.81 -9.79
N SER A 100 19.18 3.30 -10.24
CA SER A 100 19.59 3.44 -11.64
C SER A 100 18.97 2.27 -12.41
N VAL A 101 18.00 2.61 -13.26
CA VAL A 101 17.85 1.99 -14.58
C VAL A 101 18.85 2.67 -15.50
#